data_AF-A0A1V1PC57-F1
#
_entry.id   AF-A0A1V1PC57-F1
#
_cell.length_a   1.000
_cell.length_b   1.000
_cell.length_c   1.000
_cell.angle_alpha   90.00
_cell.angle_beta   90.00
_cell.angle_gamma   90.00
#
_symmetry.space_group_name_H-M   'P 1'
#
loop_
_entity.id
_entity.type
_entity.pdbx_description
1 polymer ?
#
loop_
_entity_poly.entity_id
_entity_poly.type
_entity_poly.pdbx_seq_one_letter_code
_entity_poly.pdbx_strand_id
1 'polypeptide(L)'
;MMKNWGKLTVIFIMCTLLSACSFFGKKQIDSSIKAEAVQRIETLLVIFDATATLADNAFGQKKLDESKNVLTMLNHELKQLELTSGLRTVANTTQLIHGLSRHDTKKFQMAVNSVTTAKGKISMSAAINAAKYDLKAASGNIAVIIISDGISSNNYALKSAEILASDLGDRLCLYTIRVGNHPQGATYMSQLAQKASCGFPVAASKLNSKSAMKAFVHSIFFGGPKIGLLETDIKGADADGDGVPNSADQCNRTPDGAVVDSNGCWEINKILFDWDKADVQSIYTRKLMTAVKVFETNPYLRVELQGHTDNTGAAEYNQALSEMRAMNVQKILIQGGVSASQLSTKGFGFSRPSAPNDSKENRALNRRVEIVIH
;
A
#
# COMPACT_ATOMS: atom_id res chain seq x y z
N MET A 1 -7.53 77.31 -4.13
CA MET A 1 -6.23 77.95 -4.44
C MET A 1 -5.12 76.96 -4.12
N MET A 2 -4.30 76.60 -5.14
CA MET A 2 -2.83 76.32 -5.15
C MET A 2 -2.18 75.56 -3.97
N LYS A 3 -1.14 74.71 -4.11
CA LYS A 3 -0.37 74.03 -5.18
C LYS A 3 0.77 73.29 -4.44
N ASN A 4 1.20 72.12 -4.91
CA ASN A 4 2.61 71.64 -5.03
C ASN A 4 2.56 70.15 -5.43
N TRP A 5 2.80 69.71 -6.66
CA TRP A 5 3.95 69.75 -7.60
C TRP A 5 5.09 68.76 -7.28
N GLY A 6 5.30 67.85 -8.23
CA GLY A 6 6.40 66.87 -8.31
C GLY A 6 6.14 65.76 -9.33
N LYS A 7 6.09 66.08 -10.63
CA LYS A 7 6.16 65.12 -11.76
C LYS A 7 7.60 65.10 -12.32
N LEU A 8 8.03 63.99 -12.92
CA LEU A 8 8.90 63.81 -14.12
C LEU A 8 9.58 62.41 -14.03
N THR A 9 9.79 61.55 -15.04
CA THR A 9 9.57 61.55 -16.50
C THR A 9 9.68 60.09 -16.98
N VAL A 10 8.86 59.69 -17.95
CA VAL A 10 8.95 58.43 -18.71
C VAL A 10 9.81 58.67 -19.95
N ILE A 11 10.84 57.85 -20.21
CA ILE A 11 11.55 57.84 -21.49
C ILE A 11 11.18 56.55 -22.24
N PHE A 12 10.48 56.76 -23.35
CA PHE A 12 10.20 55.80 -24.41
C PHE A 12 11.40 55.78 -25.38
N ILE A 13 11.93 54.60 -25.71
CA ILE A 13 12.73 54.41 -26.93
C ILE A 13 12.10 53.26 -27.71
N MET A 14 11.62 53.59 -28.90
CA MET A 14 11.04 52.71 -29.91
C MET A 14 12.11 52.53 -31.01
N CYS A 15 12.41 51.30 -31.41
CA CYS A 15 13.14 51.01 -32.64
C CYS A 15 12.48 49.82 -33.34
N THR A 16 12.22 49.97 -34.63
CA THR A 16 11.33 49.16 -35.48
C THR A 16 12.09 48.13 -36.34
N LEU A 17 11.57 46.89 -36.37
CA LEU A 17 11.41 45.93 -37.50
C LEU A 17 12.56 45.65 -38.51
N LEU A 18 13.06 44.39 -38.56
CA LEU A 18 12.83 43.41 -39.65
C LEU A 18 13.71 42.13 -39.55
N SER A 19 13.05 40.98 -39.69
CA SER A 19 13.45 39.67 -40.26
C SER A 19 14.58 38.79 -39.68
N ALA A 20 14.14 37.63 -39.15
CA ALA A 20 14.69 36.27 -39.27
C ALA A 20 16.18 35.96 -38.95
N CYS A 21 16.42 35.27 -37.82
CA CYS A 21 16.96 33.90 -37.81
C CYS A 21 16.94 33.28 -36.41
N SER A 22 16.54 32.01 -36.41
CA SER A 22 16.66 30.90 -35.45
C SER A 22 17.68 30.94 -34.29
N PHE A 23 17.37 30.10 -33.28
CA PHE A 23 18.20 29.63 -32.15
C PHE A 23 18.30 30.52 -30.91
N PHE A 24 17.28 30.45 -30.04
CA PHE A 24 17.53 30.49 -28.59
C PHE A 24 17.30 29.10 -28.01
N GLY A 25 18.42 28.45 -27.68
CA GLY A 25 18.48 27.09 -27.18
C GLY A 25 17.66 26.90 -25.92
N LYS A 26 17.07 25.70 -25.81
CA LYS A 26 16.61 25.12 -24.56
C LYS A 26 17.68 25.38 -23.51
N LYS A 27 17.39 26.22 -22.53
CA LYS A 27 18.17 26.26 -21.29
C LYS A 27 17.93 24.91 -20.63
N GLN A 28 18.89 24.02 -20.79
CA GLN A 28 18.93 22.70 -20.22
C GLN A 28 18.70 22.85 -18.72
N ILE A 29 17.54 22.41 -18.26
CA ILE A 29 17.27 22.27 -16.83
C ILE A 29 18.33 21.31 -16.33
N ASP A 30 19.22 21.82 -15.49
CA ASP A 30 20.27 21.05 -14.85
C ASP A 30 19.63 19.83 -14.17
N SER A 31 19.98 18.65 -14.66
CA SER A 31 19.47 17.36 -14.20
C SER A 31 20.08 16.90 -12.87
N SER A 32 20.60 17.84 -12.06
CA SER A 32 21.28 17.53 -10.80
C SER A 32 20.55 17.96 -9.53
N ILE A 33 19.30 18.45 -9.61
CA ILE A 33 18.44 18.52 -8.42
C ILE A 33 18.02 17.10 -8.05
N LYS A 34 18.87 16.40 -7.29
CA LYS A 34 18.43 15.26 -6.48
C LYS A 34 17.41 15.82 -5.50
N ALA A 35 16.12 15.57 -5.74
CA ALA A 35 15.12 15.76 -4.70
C ALA A 35 15.62 14.98 -3.47
N GLU A 36 15.97 15.68 -2.39
CA GLU A 36 16.33 15.02 -1.14
C GLU A 36 15.14 14.16 -0.72
N ALA A 37 15.39 12.88 -0.50
CA ALA A 37 14.36 11.94 -0.10
C ALA A 37 13.83 12.37 1.28
N VAL A 38 12.60 12.87 1.32
CA VAL A 38 11.93 13.27 2.57
C VAL A 38 11.56 12.00 3.35
N GLN A 39 12.04 11.89 4.59
CA GLN A 39 11.64 10.81 5.49
C GLN A 39 10.13 10.92 5.78
N ARG A 40 9.41 9.83 5.59
CA ARG A 40 7.95 9.74 5.71
C ARG A 40 7.47 9.08 6.98
N ILE A 41 8.35 8.39 7.72
CA ILE A 41 8.00 7.64 8.93
C ILE A 41 8.80 8.22 10.11
N GLU A 42 8.11 8.64 11.16
CA GLU A 42 8.70 9.24 12.36
C GLU A 42 8.72 8.27 13.54
N THR A 43 7.80 7.30 13.56
CA THR A 43 7.71 6.29 14.63
C THR A 43 7.76 4.88 14.06
N LEU A 44 8.66 4.05 14.59
CA LEU A 44 8.74 2.62 14.31
C LEU A 44 8.46 1.81 15.57
N LEU A 45 7.49 0.91 15.52
CA LEU A 45 7.34 -0.14 16.53
C LEU A 45 7.55 -1.50 15.88
N VAL A 46 8.50 -2.27 16.42
CA VAL A 46 8.68 -3.65 15.99
C VAL A 46 7.98 -4.58 16.97
N ILE A 47 7.10 -5.45 16.47
CA ILE A 47 6.49 -6.55 17.21
C ILE A 47 7.25 -7.82 16.83
N PHE A 48 8.03 -8.33 17.77
CA PHE A 48 8.90 -9.47 17.61
C PHE A 48 8.29 -10.71 18.24
N ASP A 49 7.88 -11.65 17.40
CA ASP A 49 7.49 -12.98 17.82
C ASP A 49 8.71 -13.72 18.39
N ALA A 50 8.56 -14.22 19.61
CA ALA A 50 9.49 -15.09 20.30
C ALA A 50 8.71 -16.23 20.97
N THR A 51 7.64 -16.71 20.33
CA THR A 51 6.84 -17.84 20.79
C THR A 51 7.49 -19.17 20.45
N ALA A 52 6.95 -20.27 21.00
CA ALA A 52 7.52 -21.59 20.83
C ALA A 52 7.56 -22.08 19.36
N THR A 53 6.78 -21.49 18.43
CA THR A 53 6.83 -21.85 16.99
C THR A 53 8.18 -21.51 16.35
N LEU A 54 8.90 -20.55 16.93
CA LEU A 54 10.25 -20.16 16.52
C LEU A 54 11.37 -20.94 17.24
N ALA A 55 11.02 -21.86 18.15
CA ALA A 55 11.98 -22.70 18.86
C ALA A 55 12.44 -23.92 18.05
N ASP A 56 11.83 -24.16 16.88
CA ASP A 56 12.04 -25.40 16.13
C ASP A 56 13.49 -25.59 15.64
N ASN A 57 14.01 -26.80 15.83
CA ASN A 57 15.35 -27.25 15.47
C ASN A 57 15.38 -28.02 14.14
N ALA A 58 14.23 -28.28 13.51
CA ALA A 58 14.09 -29.17 12.36
C ALA A 58 14.88 -28.75 11.10
N PHE A 59 15.38 -27.51 11.01
CA PHE A 59 16.04 -26.98 9.80
C PHE A 59 17.45 -26.41 10.01
N GLY A 60 18.15 -26.77 11.09
CA GLY A 60 19.59 -26.48 11.22
C GLY A 60 20.00 -25.00 11.45
N GLN A 61 19.03 -24.07 11.49
CA GLN A 61 19.16 -22.75 12.11
C GLN A 61 17.92 -22.48 12.98
N LYS A 62 18.10 -21.91 14.17
CA LYS A 62 16.97 -21.52 15.03
C LYS A 62 16.26 -20.35 14.36
N LYS A 63 14.97 -20.47 14.02
CA LYS A 63 14.16 -19.37 13.48
C LYS A 63 14.26 -18.09 14.32
N LEU A 64 14.43 -18.25 15.64
CA LEU A 64 14.72 -17.13 16.54
C LEU A 64 16.02 -16.38 16.19
N ASP A 65 17.09 -17.09 15.83
CA ASP A 65 18.37 -16.49 15.45
C ASP A 65 18.25 -15.74 14.12
N GLU A 66 17.53 -16.30 13.14
CA GLU A 66 17.21 -15.61 11.88
C GLU A 66 16.45 -14.30 12.15
N SER A 67 15.42 -14.36 13.01
CA SER A 67 14.63 -13.20 13.41
C SER A 67 15.48 -12.13 14.10
N LYS A 68 16.38 -12.54 15.02
CA LYS A 68 17.30 -11.64 15.71
C LYS A 68 18.35 -11.04 14.78
N ASN A 69 18.80 -11.81 13.78
CA ASN A 69 19.72 -11.30 12.75
C ASN A 69 19.04 -10.20 11.91
N VAL A 70 17.80 -10.41 11.49
CA VAL A 70 16.99 -9.37 10.82
C VAL A 70 16.89 -8.12 11.70
N LEU A 71 16.54 -8.26 12.98
CA LEU A 71 16.47 -7.12 13.91
C LEU A 71 17.82 -6.39 14.06
N THR A 72 18.92 -7.13 14.10
CA THR A 72 20.27 -6.58 14.22
C THR A 72 20.65 -5.80 12.97
N MET A 73 20.33 -6.33 11.78
CA MET A 73 20.55 -5.64 10.50
C MET A 73 19.66 -4.41 10.35
N LEU A 74 18.38 -4.50 10.75
CA LEU A 74 17.45 -3.38 10.79
C LEU A 74 18.00 -2.27 11.69
N ASN A 75 18.36 -2.60 12.94
CA ASN A 75 18.95 -1.67 13.91
C ASN A 75 20.20 -0.96 13.36
N HIS A 76 21.03 -1.66 12.56
CA HIS A 76 22.18 -1.06 11.91
C HIS A 76 21.82 0.00 10.86
N GLU A 77 20.77 -0.21 10.07
CA GLU A 77 20.32 0.74 9.05
C GLU A 77 19.57 1.93 9.68
N LEU A 78 18.83 1.71 10.77
CA LEU A 78 18.09 2.75 11.49
C LEU A 78 18.97 3.85 12.10
N LYS A 79 20.27 3.58 12.34
CA LYS A 79 21.21 4.56 12.93
C LYS A 79 21.33 5.87 12.14
N GLN A 80 20.98 5.86 10.86
CA GLN A 80 21.07 7.02 9.95
C GLN A 80 19.80 7.87 9.95
N LEU A 81 18.77 7.46 10.69
CA LEU A 81 17.44 8.04 10.66
C LEU A 81 17.14 8.77 11.97
N GLU A 82 16.39 9.85 11.88
CA GLU A 82 15.84 10.52 13.05
C GLU A 82 14.43 10.00 13.29
N LEU A 83 14.29 9.02 14.19
CA LEU A 83 13.01 8.41 14.52
C LEU A 83 12.85 8.09 16.00
N THR A 84 11.59 7.87 16.40
CA THR A 84 11.23 7.17 17.63
C THR A 84 11.12 5.68 17.33
N SER A 85 11.79 4.83 18.09
CA SER A 85 11.71 3.37 17.91
C SER A 85 11.25 2.66 19.18
N GLY A 86 10.52 1.56 19.02
CA GLY A 86 10.12 0.64 20.09
C GLY A 86 10.28 -0.82 19.68
N LEU A 87 10.44 -1.70 20.66
CA LEU A 87 10.47 -3.16 20.45
C LEU A 87 9.55 -3.83 21.47
N ARG A 88 8.49 -4.47 20.97
CA ARG A 88 7.56 -5.29 21.73
C ARG A 88 7.76 -6.75 21.39
N THR A 89 7.75 -7.63 22.38
CA THR A 89 7.85 -9.07 22.18
C THR A 89 6.54 -9.80 22.37
N VAL A 90 6.44 -10.98 21.77
CA VAL A 90 5.37 -11.97 21.99
C VAL A 90 6.00 -13.28 22.43
N ALA A 91 5.75 -13.72 23.66
CA ALA A 91 6.29 -14.98 24.17
C ALA A 91 5.28 -15.63 25.15
N ASN A 92 5.68 -15.87 26.41
CA ASN A 92 4.75 -16.21 27.50
C ASN A 92 3.83 -15.04 27.89
N THR A 93 4.28 -13.81 27.66
CA THR A 93 3.57 -12.54 27.84
C THR A 93 3.91 -11.64 26.65
N THR A 94 3.19 -10.53 26.47
CA THR A 94 3.65 -9.45 25.58
C THR A 94 4.24 -8.30 26.39
N GLN A 95 5.43 -7.84 26.03
CA GLN A 95 6.14 -6.79 26.77
C GLN A 95 6.80 -5.80 25.81
N LEU A 96 6.74 -4.51 26.14
CA LEU A 96 7.52 -3.48 25.47
C LEU A 96 8.93 -3.45 26.08
N ILE A 97 9.82 -4.26 25.54
CA ILE A 97 11.19 -4.45 26.05
C ILE A 97 12.16 -3.33 25.64
N HIS A 98 11.77 -2.52 24.65
CA HIS A 98 12.37 -1.22 24.36
C HIS A 98 11.23 -0.20 24.20
N GLY A 99 11.14 0.73 25.13
CA GLY A 99 10.12 1.78 25.12
C GLY A 99 10.26 2.71 23.92
N LEU A 100 9.12 3.23 23.43
CA LEU A 100 9.10 4.24 22.37
C LEU A 100 9.88 5.47 22.83
N SER A 101 11.06 5.64 22.25
CA SER A 101 11.99 6.72 22.55
C SER A 101 12.83 7.03 21.31
N ARG A 102 13.55 8.17 21.30
CA ARG A 102 14.51 8.48 20.23
C ARG A 102 15.43 7.27 20.03
N HIS A 103 15.56 6.83 18.78
CA HIS A 103 16.26 5.60 18.46
C HIS A 103 17.70 5.61 19.00
N ASP A 104 18.04 4.57 19.76
CA ASP A 104 19.35 4.34 20.33
C ASP A 104 19.78 2.93 19.96
N THR A 105 20.74 2.83 19.05
CA THR A 105 21.20 1.56 18.50
C THR A 105 21.70 0.59 19.58
N LYS A 106 22.30 1.10 20.66
CA LYS A 106 22.82 0.26 21.75
C LYS A 106 21.68 -0.28 22.60
N LYS A 107 20.76 0.58 23.03
CA LYS A 107 19.59 0.16 23.84
C LYS A 107 18.67 -0.79 23.06
N PHE A 108 18.44 -0.50 21.78
CA PHE A 108 17.67 -1.39 20.91
C PHE A 108 18.33 -2.76 20.79
N GLN A 109 19.66 -2.81 20.54
CA GLN A 109 20.39 -4.08 20.46
C GLN A 109 20.37 -4.85 21.79
N MET A 110 20.49 -4.16 22.93
CA MET A 110 20.37 -4.80 24.25
C MET A 110 18.99 -5.45 24.43
N ALA A 111 17.92 -4.78 24.00
CA ALA A 111 16.58 -5.35 24.01
C ALA A 111 16.48 -6.59 23.11
N VAL A 112 17.00 -6.54 21.88
CA VAL A 112 17.07 -7.72 20.99
C VAL A 112 17.83 -8.88 21.65
N ASN A 113 18.96 -8.60 22.28
CA ASN A 113 19.80 -9.61 22.93
C ASN A 113 19.14 -10.22 24.18
N SER A 114 18.29 -9.46 24.88
CA SER A 114 17.54 -9.94 26.06
C SER A 114 16.59 -11.11 25.74
N VAL A 115 16.17 -11.23 24.47
CA VAL A 115 15.37 -12.36 23.99
C VAL A 115 16.29 -13.55 23.72
N THR A 116 16.44 -14.42 24.72
CA THR A 116 17.35 -15.57 24.67
C THR A 116 16.69 -16.86 24.25
N THR A 117 15.39 -16.99 24.46
CA THR A 117 14.63 -18.22 24.18
C THR A 117 13.26 -17.89 23.61
N ALA A 118 12.85 -18.67 22.61
CA ALA A 118 11.51 -18.61 22.07
C ALA A 118 10.62 -19.53 22.90
N LYS A 119 9.57 -19.00 23.51
CA LYS A 119 8.72 -19.72 24.47
C LYS A 119 7.33 -19.10 24.56
N GLY A 120 6.37 -19.91 24.99
CA GLY A 120 5.00 -19.47 25.21
C GLY A 120 4.11 -19.62 23.99
N LYS A 121 2.81 -19.45 24.25
CA LYS A 121 1.72 -19.69 23.31
C LYS A 121 0.76 -18.49 23.20
N ILE A 122 1.18 -17.31 23.66
CA ILE A 122 0.34 -16.12 23.52
C ILE A 122 0.18 -15.78 22.04
N SER A 123 -1.04 -15.38 21.69
CA SER A 123 -1.38 -14.98 20.33
C SER A 123 -0.80 -13.61 19.99
N MET A 124 -0.36 -13.47 18.75
CA MET A 124 0.04 -12.20 18.13
C MET A 124 -1.00 -11.08 18.34
N SER A 125 -2.30 -11.41 18.43
CA SER A 125 -3.36 -10.46 18.75
C SER A 125 -3.15 -9.70 20.05
N ALA A 126 -2.63 -10.35 21.11
CA ALA A 126 -2.38 -9.67 22.38
C ALA A 126 -1.31 -8.58 22.23
N ALA A 127 -0.27 -8.84 21.43
CA ALA A 127 0.80 -7.89 21.19
C ALA A 127 0.35 -6.71 20.31
N ILE A 128 -0.47 -6.97 19.29
CA ILE A 128 -1.07 -5.93 18.45
C ILE A 128 -2.02 -5.05 19.27
N ASN A 129 -2.85 -5.67 20.12
CA ASN A 129 -3.73 -4.93 21.03
C ASN A 129 -2.95 -4.07 22.04
N ALA A 130 -1.80 -4.57 22.53
CA ALA A 130 -0.94 -3.79 23.40
C ALA A 130 -0.24 -2.64 22.65
N ALA A 131 0.16 -2.86 21.40
CA ALA A 131 0.76 -1.83 20.53
C ALA A 131 -0.15 -0.62 20.31
N LYS A 132 -1.48 -0.82 20.28
CA LYS A 132 -2.46 0.28 20.28
C LYS A 132 -2.22 1.29 21.40
N TYR A 133 -1.92 0.81 22.61
CA TYR A 133 -1.69 1.67 23.77
C TYR A 133 -0.30 2.32 23.72
N ASP A 134 0.72 1.58 23.28
CA ASP A 134 2.07 2.12 23.12
C ASP A 134 2.08 3.30 22.12
N LEU A 135 1.35 3.14 21.01
CA LEU A 135 1.32 4.09 19.89
C LEU A 135 0.34 5.25 20.10
N LYS A 136 -0.45 5.26 21.18
CA LYS A 136 -1.49 6.28 21.42
C LYS A 136 -0.92 7.70 21.42
N ALA A 137 0.29 7.88 21.96
CA ALA A 137 0.98 9.17 22.02
C ALA A 137 1.96 9.41 20.85
N ALA A 138 2.07 8.46 19.92
CA ALA A 138 2.98 8.59 18.79
C ALA A 138 2.48 9.65 17.79
N SER A 139 3.35 10.61 17.48
CA SER A 139 3.13 11.63 16.46
C SER A 139 3.68 11.20 15.10
N GLY A 140 3.19 11.83 14.03
CA GLY A 140 3.62 11.53 12.67
C GLY A 140 3.04 10.22 12.14
N ASN A 141 3.62 9.75 11.05
CA ASN A 141 3.37 8.46 10.43
C ASN A 141 4.15 7.36 11.17
N ILE A 142 3.52 6.21 11.23
CA ILE A 142 3.88 5.10 12.09
C ILE A 142 4.09 3.88 11.20
N ALA A 143 5.27 3.28 11.29
CA ALA A 143 5.52 1.95 10.78
C ALA A 143 5.40 0.95 11.93
N VAL A 144 4.60 -0.09 11.74
CA VAL A 144 4.65 -1.29 12.58
C VAL A 144 5.27 -2.42 11.75
N ILE A 145 6.33 -3.04 12.26
CA ILE A 145 6.94 -4.22 11.65
C ILE A 145 6.66 -5.44 12.53
N ILE A 146 5.93 -6.42 12.02
CA ILE A 146 5.70 -7.70 12.71
C ILE A 146 6.68 -8.75 12.17
N ILE A 147 7.50 -9.33 13.04
CA ILE A 147 8.44 -10.41 12.68
C ILE A 147 7.94 -11.70 13.30
N SER A 148 7.57 -12.70 12.48
CA SER A 148 6.98 -13.97 12.92
C SER A 148 7.10 -15.03 11.81
N ASP A 149 6.92 -16.32 12.13
CA ASP A 149 6.74 -17.35 11.11
C ASP A 149 5.30 -17.43 10.57
N GLY A 150 4.37 -16.67 11.17
CA GLY A 150 2.99 -16.55 10.70
C GLY A 150 2.15 -17.80 10.90
N ILE A 151 2.65 -18.80 11.62
CA ILE A 151 1.92 -20.03 11.89
C ILE A 151 0.90 -19.75 13.00
N SER A 152 -0.31 -19.36 12.59
CA SER A 152 -1.43 -19.12 13.49
C SER A 152 -2.57 -20.10 13.23
N SER A 153 -3.25 -20.52 14.30
CA SER A 153 -4.47 -21.35 14.23
C SER A 153 -5.76 -20.54 14.14
N ASN A 154 -5.70 -19.19 14.18
CA ASN A 154 -6.87 -18.33 14.13
C ASN A 154 -6.60 -16.92 13.57
N ASN A 155 -7.69 -16.19 13.33
CA ASN A 155 -7.70 -14.87 12.70
C ASN A 155 -7.71 -13.70 13.72
N TYR A 156 -7.50 -13.93 15.02
CA TYR A 156 -7.59 -12.86 16.01
C TYR A 156 -6.56 -11.74 15.79
N ALA A 157 -5.36 -12.07 15.31
CA ALA A 157 -4.35 -11.05 15.04
C ALA A 157 -4.72 -10.20 13.82
N LEU A 158 -5.33 -10.79 12.78
CA LEU A 158 -5.88 -10.06 11.63
C LEU A 158 -6.94 -9.05 12.09
N LYS A 159 -7.86 -9.46 12.97
CA LYS A 159 -8.87 -8.53 13.53
C LYS A 159 -8.24 -7.43 14.39
N SER A 160 -7.22 -7.78 15.18
CA SER A 160 -6.52 -6.81 16.02
C SER A 160 -5.75 -5.78 15.17
N ALA A 161 -5.14 -6.23 14.07
CA ALA A 161 -4.45 -5.36 13.12
C ALA A 161 -5.42 -4.41 12.40
N GLU A 162 -6.58 -4.92 11.98
CA GLU A 162 -7.65 -4.10 11.39
C GLU A 162 -8.14 -3.02 12.36
N ILE A 163 -8.33 -3.35 13.64
CA ILE A 163 -8.69 -2.38 14.68
C ILE A 163 -7.59 -1.32 14.84
N LEU A 164 -6.33 -1.75 14.96
CA LEU A 164 -5.19 -0.84 15.07
C LEU A 164 -5.10 0.12 13.88
N ALA A 165 -5.31 -0.38 12.65
CA ALA A 165 -5.35 0.42 11.45
C ALA A 165 -6.53 1.40 11.44
N SER A 166 -7.71 0.98 11.88
CA SER A 166 -8.85 1.88 12.02
C SER A 166 -8.61 2.99 13.05
N ASP A 167 -7.89 2.71 14.14
CA ASP A 167 -7.62 3.70 15.19
C ASP A 167 -6.57 4.74 14.76
N LEU A 168 -5.56 4.31 14.00
CA LEU A 168 -4.44 5.16 13.58
C LEU A 168 -4.65 5.80 12.20
N GLY A 169 -5.61 5.29 11.42
CA GLY A 169 -5.96 5.75 10.09
C GLY A 169 -4.78 5.67 9.12
N ASP A 170 -4.72 6.64 8.20
CA ASP A 170 -3.68 6.72 7.15
C ASP A 170 -2.26 6.94 7.69
N ARG A 171 -2.11 7.18 9.00
CA ARG A 171 -0.79 7.28 9.64
C ARG A 171 -0.11 5.93 9.82
N LEU A 172 -0.83 4.81 9.77
CA LEU A 172 -0.26 3.49 10.00
C LEU A 172 0.11 2.79 8.69
N CYS A 173 1.38 2.39 8.57
CA CYS A 173 1.79 1.34 7.64
C CYS A 173 2.16 0.06 8.40
N LEU A 174 1.69 -1.08 7.91
CA LEU A 174 1.91 -2.38 8.52
C LEU A 174 2.79 -3.27 7.63
N TYR A 175 3.98 -3.59 8.10
CA TYR A 175 4.93 -4.45 7.41
C TYR A 175 5.08 -5.75 8.17
N THR A 176 5.30 -6.84 7.43
CA THR A 176 5.52 -8.14 8.06
C THR A 176 6.77 -8.78 7.50
N ILE A 177 7.64 -9.27 8.39
CA ILE A 177 8.81 -10.06 8.02
C ILE A 177 8.55 -11.50 8.42
N ARG A 178 8.34 -12.35 7.42
CA ARG A 178 8.07 -13.76 7.65
C ARG A 178 9.36 -14.55 7.80
N VAL A 179 9.43 -15.37 8.84
CA VAL A 179 10.56 -16.22 9.17
C VAL A 179 10.25 -17.67 8.75
N GLY A 180 11.23 -18.40 8.21
CA GLY A 180 11.01 -19.73 7.63
C GLY A 180 10.39 -19.68 6.23
N ASN A 181 9.69 -20.75 5.81
CA ASN A 181 9.17 -20.93 4.44
C ASN A 181 7.79 -21.60 4.36
N HIS A 182 7.01 -21.60 5.45
CA HIS A 182 5.71 -22.28 5.46
C HIS A 182 4.65 -21.49 4.66
N PRO A 183 3.93 -22.11 3.69
CA PRO A 183 2.93 -21.42 2.85
C PRO A 183 1.83 -20.71 3.63
N GLN A 184 1.27 -21.37 4.65
CA GLN A 184 0.27 -20.75 5.54
C GLN A 184 0.81 -19.48 6.22
N GLY A 185 2.09 -19.48 6.60
CA GLY A 185 2.73 -18.30 7.18
C GLY A 185 2.84 -17.17 6.17
N ALA A 186 3.11 -17.47 4.89
CA ALA A 186 3.18 -16.49 3.81
C ALA A 186 1.83 -15.79 3.61
N THR A 187 0.76 -16.58 3.51
CA THR A 187 -0.62 -16.10 3.48
C THR A 187 -0.93 -15.23 4.68
N TYR A 188 -0.72 -15.74 5.89
CA TYR A 188 -1.09 -15.05 7.11
C TYR A 188 -0.36 -13.72 7.30
N MET A 189 0.94 -13.69 7.04
CA MET A 189 1.76 -12.49 7.16
C MET A 189 1.40 -11.47 6.07
N SER A 190 1.11 -11.93 4.85
CA SER A 190 0.58 -11.06 3.80
C SER A 190 -0.76 -10.42 4.20
N GLN A 191 -1.73 -11.22 4.64
CA GLN A 191 -3.03 -10.73 5.09
C GLN A 191 -2.90 -9.75 6.26
N LEU A 192 -1.94 -9.97 7.17
CA LEU A 192 -1.61 -9.01 8.23
C LEU A 192 -1.12 -7.68 7.65
N ALA A 193 -0.11 -7.69 6.77
CA ALA A 193 0.42 -6.47 6.15
C ALA A 193 -0.65 -5.66 5.39
N GLN A 194 -1.67 -6.34 4.85
CA GLN A 194 -2.79 -5.72 4.13
C GLN A 194 -3.87 -5.12 5.04
N LYS A 195 -3.80 -5.29 6.37
CA LYS A 195 -4.79 -4.69 7.28
C LYS A 195 -4.64 -3.18 7.45
N ALA A 196 -3.56 -2.59 6.97
CA ALA A 196 -3.37 -1.14 6.88
C ALA A 196 -3.33 -0.68 5.42
N SER A 197 -3.61 0.60 5.16
CA SER A 197 -3.64 1.18 3.80
C SER A 197 -2.27 1.17 3.11
N CYS A 198 -1.19 1.09 3.88
CA CYS A 198 0.17 0.90 3.39
C CYS A 198 0.88 -0.20 4.16
N GLY A 199 1.88 -0.80 3.51
CA GLY A 199 2.51 -2.01 4.02
C GLY A 199 2.90 -2.97 2.90
N PHE A 200 3.66 -3.99 3.27
CA PHE A 200 3.88 -5.18 2.46
C PHE A 200 4.55 -6.29 3.27
N PRO A 201 4.32 -7.56 2.90
CA PRO A 201 5.08 -8.68 3.42
C PRO A 201 6.45 -8.82 2.75
N VAL A 202 7.42 -9.34 3.49
CA VAL A 202 8.74 -9.75 2.99
C VAL A 202 9.21 -10.99 3.74
N ALA A 203 9.93 -11.88 3.07
CA ALA A 203 10.59 -13.00 3.73
C ALA A 203 11.91 -12.56 4.38
N ALA A 204 12.20 -13.02 5.59
CA ALA A 204 13.50 -12.82 6.25
C ALA A 204 14.67 -13.26 5.37
N SER A 205 14.50 -14.35 4.61
CA SER A 205 15.50 -14.84 3.65
C SER A 205 15.84 -13.85 2.52
N LYS A 206 14.95 -12.90 2.19
CA LYS A 206 15.22 -11.82 1.23
C LYS A 206 15.97 -10.64 1.86
N LEU A 207 16.05 -10.57 3.19
CA LEU A 207 16.73 -9.51 3.94
C LEU A 207 18.12 -9.91 4.47
N ASN A 208 18.67 -11.01 3.95
CA ASN A 208 19.94 -11.61 4.44
C ASN A 208 21.22 -10.87 4.00
N SER A 209 21.11 -9.74 3.30
CA SER A 209 22.25 -8.91 2.87
C SER A 209 22.07 -7.45 3.29
N LYS A 210 23.18 -6.74 3.52
CA LYS A 210 23.16 -5.31 3.85
C LYS A 210 22.44 -4.49 2.77
N SER A 211 22.65 -4.83 1.50
CA SER A 211 22.00 -4.16 0.37
C SER A 211 20.49 -4.33 0.41
N ALA A 212 20.01 -5.56 0.63
CA ALA A 212 18.58 -5.83 0.71
C ALA A 212 17.92 -5.19 1.94
N MET A 213 18.57 -5.23 3.10
CA MET A 213 18.07 -4.55 4.31
C MET A 213 18.01 -3.03 4.11
N LYS A 214 19.03 -2.43 3.49
CA LYS A 214 19.04 -1.02 3.14
C LYS A 214 17.90 -0.67 2.19
N ALA A 215 17.64 -1.50 1.17
CA ALA A 215 16.52 -1.31 0.25
C ALA A 215 15.16 -1.41 0.96
N PHE A 216 15.00 -2.36 1.89
CA PHE A 216 13.80 -2.51 2.71
C PHE A 216 13.55 -1.29 3.60
N VAL A 217 14.56 -0.85 4.35
CA VAL A 217 14.48 0.36 5.18
C VAL A 217 14.20 1.59 4.32
N HIS A 218 14.85 1.72 3.16
CA HIS A 218 14.58 2.83 2.25
C HIS A 218 13.12 2.84 1.77
N SER A 219 12.58 1.67 1.40
CA SER A 219 11.18 1.54 0.95
C SER A 219 10.17 1.96 2.03
N ILE A 220 10.45 1.61 3.30
CA ILE A 220 9.61 2.01 4.44
C ILE A 220 9.69 3.51 4.69
N PHE A 221 10.91 4.05 4.84
CA PHE A 221 11.11 5.39 5.39
C PHE A 221 11.07 6.50 4.37
N PHE A 222 11.36 6.24 3.09
CA PHE A 222 11.41 7.28 2.05
C PHE A 222 10.46 7.01 0.88
N GLY A 223 9.81 5.83 0.90
CA GLY A 223 9.18 5.28 -0.28
C GLY A 223 10.22 4.75 -1.27
N GLY A 224 9.76 4.04 -2.29
CA GLY A 224 10.63 3.51 -3.34
C GLY A 224 10.20 2.12 -3.82
N PRO A 225 10.83 1.64 -4.91
CA PRO A 225 10.49 0.37 -5.52
C PRO A 225 10.74 -0.81 -4.58
N LYS A 226 9.82 -1.77 -4.56
CA LYS A 226 9.88 -2.99 -3.72
C LYS A 226 10.63 -4.16 -4.41
N ILE A 227 11.56 -3.84 -5.31
CA ILE A 227 12.21 -4.83 -6.19
C ILE A 227 12.98 -5.85 -5.36
N GLY A 228 12.68 -7.14 -5.53
CA GLY A 228 13.31 -8.25 -4.82
C GLY A 228 12.87 -8.43 -3.36
N LEU A 229 11.92 -7.61 -2.87
CA LEU A 229 11.40 -7.68 -1.50
C LEU A 229 10.07 -8.45 -1.41
N LEU A 230 9.29 -8.52 -2.49
CA LEU A 230 8.01 -9.23 -2.50
C LEU A 230 8.21 -10.74 -2.59
N GLU A 231 7.38 -11.46 -1.86
CA GLU A 231 7.47 -12.90 -1.70
C GLU A 231 6.63 -13.62 -2.78
N THR A 232 7.21 -13.81 -3.96
CA THR A 232 6.57 -14.49 -5.10
C THR A 232 6.83 -16.00 -5.14
N ASP A 233 7.72 -16.51 -4.29
CA ASP A 233 8.42 -17.78 -4.54
C ASP A 233 7.96 -18.94 -3.63
N ILE A 234 6.95 -18.75 -2.77
CA ILE A 234 6.45 -19.83 -1.93
C ILE A 234 5.36 -20.60 -2.66
N LYS A 235 5.68 -21.84 -3.02
CA LYS A 235 4.77 -22.77 -3.68
C LYS A 235 3.50 -22.94 -2.85
N GLY A 236 2.35 -22.54 -3.40
CA GLY A 236 1.04 -22.65 -2.77
C GLY A 236 0.73 -21.57 -1.73
N ALA A 237 1.58 -20.54 -1.58
CA ALA A 237 1.18 -19.34 -0.84
C ALA A 237 0.13 -18.57 -1.64
N ASP A 238 -0.83 -18.01 -0.92
CA ASP A 238 -1.97 -17.26 -1.44
C ASP A 238 -2.11 -16.02 -0.55
N ALA A 239 -1.71 -14.86 -1.06
CA ALA A 239 -1.37 -13.67 -0.29
C ALA A 239 -2.60 -12.90 0.21
N ASP A 240 -3.64 -12.79 -0.60
CA ASP A 240 -4.92 -12.19 -0.23
C ASP A 240 -5.95 -13.24 0.21
N GLY A 241 -5.72 -14.51 -0.09
CA GLY A 241 -6.54 -15.63 0.39
C GLY A 241 -7.76 -15.87 -0.47
N ASP A 242 -7.71 -15.48 -1.75
CA ASP A 242 -8.81 -15.60 -2.70
C ASP A 242 -8.93 -17.00 -3.33
N GLY A 243 -8.00 -17.89 -3.00
CA GLY A 243 -7.93 -19.27 -3.49
C GLY A 243 -6.98 -19.45 -4.68
N VAL A 244 -6.36 -18.38 -5.20
CA VAL A 244 -5.41 -18.41 -6.30
C VAL A 244 -3.98 -18.22 -5.75
N PRO A 245 -3.07 -19.19 -5.96
CA PRO A 245 -1.70 -19.04 -5.47
C PRO A 245 -0.99 -17.83 -6.09
N ASN A 246 -0.12 -17.16 -5.33
CA ASN A 246 0.67 -15.97 -5.74
C ASN A 246 1.41 -16.14 -7.08
N SER A 247 1.76 -17.38 -7.43
CA SER A 247 2.43 -17.70 -8.70
C SER A 247 1.52 -17.57 -9.93
N ALA A 248 0.21 -17.60 -9.73
CA ALA A 248 -0.84 -17.52 -10.75
C ALA A 248 -1.75 -16.28 -10.56
N ASP A 249 -1.70 -15.63 -9.40
CA ASP A 249 -2.49 -14.46 -9.05
C ASP A 249 -1.88 -13.17 -9.63
N GLN A 250 -2.71 -12.43 -10.39
CA GLN A 250 -2.39 -11.14 -11.01
C GLN A 250 -2.99 -9.96 -10.22
N CYS A 251 -3.83 -10.23 -9.23
CA CYS A 251 -4.64 -9.28 -8.50
C CYS A 251 -4.55 -9.52 -6.98
N ASN A 252 -3.33 -9.39 -6.43
CA ASN A 252 -2.93 -9.71 -5.05
C ASN A 252 -3.55 -8.91 -3.87
N ARG A 253 -4.73 -8.31 -4.08
CA ARG A 253 -5.48 -7.50 -3.10
C ARG A 253 -6.99 -7.67 -3.29
N THR A 254 -7.44 -8.84 -3.72
CA THR A 254 -8.86 -9.07 -3.92
C THR A 254 -9.58 -9.12 -2.55
N PRO A 255 -10.73 -8.46 -2.36
CA PRO A 255 -11.34 -8.39 -1.03
C PRO A 255 -11.91 -9.74 -0.58
N ASP A 256 -11.94 -9.97 0.73
CA ASP A 256 -12.46 -11.21 1.29
C ASP A 256 -13.92 -11.48 0.86
N GLY A 257 -14.18 -12.70 0.40
CA GLY A 257 -15.47 -13.14 -0.15
C GLY A 257 -15.74 -12.71 -1.59
N ALA A 258 -14.81 -12.03 -2.28
CA ALA A 258 -14.93 -11.75 -3.70
C ALA A 258 -14.84 -13.04 -4.53
N VAL A 259 -15.66 -13.10 -5.60
CA VAL A 259 -15.57 -14.16 -6.60
C VAL A 259 -14.50 -13.78 -7.62
N VAL A 260 -13.46 -14.60 -7.75
CA VAL A 260 -12.30 -14.32 -8.61
C VAL A 260 -12.24 -15.23 -9.82
N ASP A 261 -11.60 -14.76 -10.88
CA ASP A 261 -11.27 -15.57 -12.04
C ASP A 261 -10.01 -16.43 -11.79
N SER A 262 -9.55 -17.17 -12.80
CA SER A 262 -8.37 -18.04 -12.69
C SER A 262 -7.06 -17.29 -12.43
N ASN A 263 -7.06 -15.97 -12.54
CA ASN A 263 -5.91 -15.10 -12.30
C ASN A 263 -6.04 -14.34 -10.96
N GLY A 264 -6.97 -14.72 -10.08
CA GLY A 264 -7.19 -14.05 -8.79
C GLY A 264 -7.87 -12.68 -8.92
N CYS A 265 -8.32 -12.30 -10.11
CA CYS A 265 -8.91 -11.01 -10.33
C CYS A 265 -10.41 -11.03 -10.06
N TRP A 266 -10.89 -10.08 -9.25
CA TRP A 266 -12.32 -9.94 -8.96
C TRP A 266 -13.14 -9.86 -10.25
N GLU A 267 -14.14 -10.74 -10.40
CA GLU A 267 -14.96 -10.86 -11.61
C GLU A 267 -15.68 -9.58 -12.07
N ILE A 268 -15.79 -8.57 -11.21
CA ILE A 268 -16.40 -7.27 -11.50
C ILE A 268 -15.40 -6.14 -11.71
N ASN A 269 -14.09 -6.43 -11.73
CA ASN A 269 -13.04 -5.44 -11.88
C ASN A 269 -13.17 -4.60 -13.17
N LYS A 270 -13.92 -5.09 -14.17
CA LYS A 270 -14.15 -4.42 -15.46
C LYS A 270 -15.61 -4.54 -15.91
N ILE A 271 -16.22 -3.39 -16.15
CA ILE A 271 -17.61 -3.26 -16.62
C ILE A 271 -17.58 -2.59 -17.99
N LEU A 272 -18.03 -3.29 -19.02
CA LEU A 272 -18.01 -2.76 -20.39
C LEU A 272 -19.29 -2.01 -20.73
N PHE A 273 -19.15 -1.03 -21.63
CA PHE A 273 -20.23 -0.18 -22.11
C PHE A 273 -20.32 -0.19 -23.63
N ASP A 274 -21.57 -0.11 -24.10
CA ASP A 274 -21.84 0.09 -25.52
C ASP A 274 -21.37 1.47 -25.99
N TRP A 275 -21.24 1.59 -27.31
CA TRP A 275 -20.86 2.85 -27.93
C TRP A 275 -21.83 3.95 -27.54
N ASP A 276 -21.28 5.08 -27.10
CA ASP A 276 -22.03 6.27 -26.67
C ASP A 276 -23.07 6.04 -25.55
N LYS A 277 -22.90 4.97 -24.75
CA LYS A 277 -23.79 4.67 -23.62
C LYS A 277 -23.08 4.82 -22.27
N ALA A 278 -23.87 5.22 -21.28
CA ALA A 278 -23.49 5.20 -19.86
C ALA A 278 -24.37 4.24 -19.03
N ASP A 279 -25.37 3.59 -19.65
CA ASP A 279 -26.22 2.63 -18.97
C ASP A 279 -25.45 1.33 -18.70
N VAL A 280 -25.53 0.83 -17.47
CA VAL A 280 -24.88 -0.42 -17.07
C VAL A 280 -25.77 -1.58 -17.54
N GLN A 281 -25.19 -2.50 -18.31
CA GLN A 281 -25.93 -3.65 -18.83
C GLN A 281 -26.42 -4.57 -17.69
N SER A 282 -27.53 -5.28 -17.93
CA SER A 282 -28.19 -6.13 -16.92
C SER A 282 -27.28 -7.25 -16.39
N ILE A 283 -26.37 -7.77 -17.21
CA ILE A 283 -25.38 -8.78 -16.80
C ILE A 283 -24.44 -8.23 -15.73
N TYR A 284 -23.96 -7.00 -15.89
CA TYR A 284 -23.10 -6.34 -14.90
C TYR A 284 -23.89 -5.92 -13.67
N THR A 285 -25.16 -5.52 -13.81
CA THR A 285 -26.01 -5.23 -12.66
C THR A 285 -26.10 -6.43 -11.71
N ARG A 286 -26.29 -7.65 -12.23
CA ARG A 286 -26.30 -8.86 -11.39
C ARG A 286 -24.97 -9.09 -10.67
N LYS A 287 -23.84 -8.93 -11.36
CA LYS A 287 -22.52 -9.08 -10.74
C LYS A 287 -22.21 -7.97 -9.73
N LEU A 288 -22.64 -6.74 -9.97
CA LEU A 288 -22.53 -5.65 -9.00
C LEU A 288 -23.33 -5.95 -7.74
N MET A 289 -24.50 -6.58 -7.87
CA MET A 289 -25.30 -7.00 -6.71
C MET A 289 -24.64 -8.13 -5.90
N THR A 290 -23.87 -9.04 -6.51
CA THR A 290 -23.11 -10.03 -5.74
C THR A 290 -21.96 -9.37 -4.98
N ALA A 291 -21.36 -8.31 -5.55
CA ALA A 291 -20.31 -7.55 -4.89
C ALA A 291 -20.78 -6.72 -3.70
N VAL A 292 -22.07 -6.34 -3.61
CA VAL A 292 -22.62 -5.66 -2.43
C VAL A 292 -22.26 -6.42 -1.15
N LYS A 293 -22.36 -7.76 -1.17
CA LYS A 293 -22.04 -8.55 0.02
C LYS A 293 -20.58 -8.42 0.45
N VAL A 294 -19.68 -8.32 -0.52
CA VAL A 294 -18.25 -8.08 -0.28
C VAL A 294 -18.04 -6.71 0.38
N PHE A 295 -18.73 -5.66 -0.05
CA PHE A 295 -18.65 -4.35 0.60
C PHE A 295 -19.21 -4.35 2.03
N GLU A 296 -20.28 -5.10 2.29
CA GLU A 296 -20.85 -5.26 3.64
C GLU A 296 -19.88 -5.95 4.60
N THR A 297 -19.22 -7.03 4.15
CA THR A 297 -18.26 -7.78 4.97
C THR A 297 -16.93 -7.07 5.11
N ASN A 298 -16.65 -6.07 4.27
CA ASN A 298 -15.42 -5.29 4.25
C ASN A 298 -15.71 -3.78 4.43
N PRO A 299 -16.14 -3.30 5.62
CA PRO A 299 -16.57 -1.91 5.83
C PRO A 299 -15.47 -0.85 5.60
N TYR A 300 -14.20 -1.27 5.68
CA TYR A 300 -13.04 -0.42 5.41
C TYR A 300 -12.60 -0.45 3.95
N LEU A 301 -13.17 -1.32 3.11
CA LEU A 301 -12.89 -1.35 1.68
C LEU A 301 -13.15 0.03 1.07
N ARG A 302 -12.17 0.54 0.34
CA ARG A 302 -12.26 1.76 -0.45
C ARG A 302 -11.97 1.42 -1.89
N VAL A 303 -12.88 1.79 -2.79
CA VAL A 303 -12.69 1.60 -4.22
C VAL A 303 -12.91 2.91 -4.97
N GLU A 304 -12.08 3.14 -5.98
CA GLU A 304 -12.28 4.16 -6.99
C GLU A 304 -12.82 3.53 -8.28
N LEU A 305 -13.98 4.02 -8.71
CA LEU A 305 -14.61 3.63 -9.97
C LEU A 305 -14.09 4.53 -11.08
N GLN A 306 -13.22 3.98 -11.92
CA GLN A 306 -12.55 4.72 -12.99
C GLN A 306 -13.27 4.53 -14.32
N GLY A 307 -13.89 5.59 -14.83
CA GLY A 307 -14.56 5.57 -16.12
C GLY A 307 -13.62 5.88 -17.28
N HIS A 308 -13.80 5.18 -18.39
CA HIS A 308 -13.02 5.32 -19.61
C HIS A 308 -13.89 5.28 -20.87
N THR A 309 -13.39 5.89 -21.93
CA THR A 309 -13.98 5.87 -23.28
C THR A 309 -12.98 5.37 -24.32
N ASP A 310 -13.47 5.09 -25.52
CA ASP A 310 -12.62 5.09 -26.71
C ASP A 310 -12.34 6.53 -27.16
N ASN A 311 -11.46 6.69 -28.16
CA ASN A 311 -11.01 7.99 -28.64
C ASN A 311 -11.93 8.63 -29.71
N THR A 312 -13.18 8.17 -29.86
CA THR A 312 -14.10 8.70 -30.86
C THR A 312 -14.81 9.95 -30.31
N GLY A 313 -14.77 11.06 -31.04
CA GLY A 313 -15.44 12.30 -30.66
C GLY A 313 -14.58 13.27 -29.84
N ALA A 314 -15.20 14.36 -29.36
CA ALA A 314 -14.50 15.43 -28.64
C ALA A 314 -13.99 14.98 -27.26
N ALA A 315 -12.90 15.60 -26.79
CA ALA A 315 -12.27 15.26 -25.51
C ALA A 315 -13.19 15.58 -24.33
N GLU A 316 -13.82 16.74 -24.34
CA GLU A 316 -14.73 17.23 -23.29
C GLU A 316 -15.95 16.30 -23.18
N TYR A 317 -16.48 15.86 -24.31
CA TYR A 317 -17.58 14.90 -24.37
C TYR A 317 -17.19 13.57 -23.75
N ASN A 318 -16.05 13.01 -24.14
CA ASN A 318 -15.55 11.75 -23.61
C ASN A 318 -15.23 11.82 -22.12
N GLN A 319 -14.72 12.96 -21.64
CA GLN A 319 -14.52 13.20 -20.22
C GLN A 319 -15.84 13.10 -19.46
N ALA A 320 -16.86 13.86 -19.86
CA ALA A 320 -18.18 13.82 -19.24
C ALA A 320 -18.83 12.41 -19.32
N LEU A 321 -18.72 11.72 -20.47
CA LEU A 321 -19.24 10.37 -20.64
C LEU A 321 -18.57 9.36 -19.70
N SER A 322 -17.25 9.46 -19.53
CA SER A 322 -16.51 8.60 -18.62
C SER A 322 -16.93 8.80 -17.15
N GLU A 323 -17.15 10.05 -16.74
CA GLU A 323 -17.63 10.38 -15.39
C GLU A 323 -19.04 9.82 -15.15
N MET A 324 -19.95 10.00 -16.11
CA MET A 324 -21.30 9.45 -16.04
C MET A 324 -21.31 7.92 -15.89
N ARG A 325 -20.43 7.21 -16.61
CA ARG A 325 -20.28 5.75 -16.48
C ARG A 325 -19.89 5.35 -15.06
N ALA A 326 -18.87 5.99 -14.50
CA ALA A 326 -18.42 5.72 -13.14
C ALA A 326 -19.53 6.02 -12.10
N MET A 327 -20.23 7.14 -12.26
CA MET A 327 -21.36 7.51 -11.40
C MET A 327 -22.54 6.52 -11.51
N ASN A 328 -22.83 6.00 -12.70
CA ASN A 328 -23.91 5.02 -12.86
C ASN A 328 -23.59 3.68 -12.19
N VAL A 329 -22.34 3.22 -12.25
CA VAL A 329 -21.89 2.05 -11.46
C VAL A 329 -21.98 2.34 -9.97
N GLN A 330 -21.52 3.50 -9.52
CA GLN A 330 -21.60 3.94 -8.13
C GLN A 330 -23.05 3.92 -7.62
N LYS A 331 -23.97 4.47 -8.42
CA LYS A 331 -25.40 4.54 -8.11
C LYS A 331 -25.99 3.15 -7.90
N ILE A 332 -25.65 2.17 -8.75
CA ILE A 332 -26.13 0.79 -8.60
C ILE A 332 -25.62 0.18 -7.29
N LEU A 333 -24.34 0.34 -6.97
CA LEU A 333 -23.76 -0.17 -5.72
C LEU A 333 -24.40 0.47 -4.49
N ILE A 334 -24.60 1.79 -4.49
CA ILE A 334 -25.27 2.51 -3.40
C ILE A 334 -26.73 2.05 -3.24
N GLN A 335 -27.46 1.89 -4.36
CA GLN A 335 -28.83 1.35 -4.34
C GLN A 335 -28.87 -0.09 -3.82
N GLY A 336 -27.80 -0.85 -4.03
CA GLY A 336 -27.63 -2.18 -3.45
C GLY A 336 -27.32 -2.19 -1.95
N GLY A 337 -26.94 -1.05 -1.35
CA GLY A 337 -26.64 -0.93 0.09
C GLY A 337 -25.18 -0.62 0.42
N VAL A 338 -24.32 -0.45 -0.59
CA VAL A 338 -22.91 -0.06 -0.37
C VAL A 338 -22.84 1.37 0.17
N SER A 339 -22.05 1.61 1.22
CA SER A 339 -21.88 2.95 1.76
C SER A 339 -21.19 3.86 0.75
N ALA A 340 -21.72 5.08 0.56
CA ALA A 340 -21.09 6.09 -0.29
C ALA A 340 -19.64 6.41 0.15
N SER A 341 -19.31 6.25 1.44
CA SER A 341 -17.95 6.45 1.95
C SER A 341 -16.95 5.39 1.47
N GLN A 342 -17.41 4.26 0.94
CA GLN A 342 -16.58 3.20 0.39
C GLN A 342 -16.24 3.42 -1.10
N LEU A 343 -16.91 4.38 -1.76
CA LEU A 343 -16.86 4.55 -3.21
C LEU A 343 -16.43 5.97 -3.58
N SER A 344 -15.41 6.09 -4.43
CA SER A 344 -15.12 7.31 -5.19
C SER A 344 -15.31 7.06 -6.68
N THR A 345 -15.48 8.12 -7.46
CA THR A 345 -15.62 8.05 -8.92
C THR A 345 -14.64 9.00 -9.59
N LYS A 346 -14.12 8.59 -10.75
CA LYS A 346 -13.24 9.43 -11.56
C LYS A 346 -13.36 9.09 -13.04
N GLY A 347 -13.58 10.10 -13.89
CA GLY A 347 -13.53 9.93 -15.34
C GLY A 347 -12.16 10.26 -15.90
N PHE A 348 -11.73 9.50 -16.90
CA PHE A 348 -10.46 9.70 -17.61
C PHE A 348 -10.62 9.94 -19.11
N GLY A 349 -11.85 9.97 -19.63
CA GLY A 349 -12.11 9.96 -21.06
C GLY A 349 -11.31 8.85 -21.75
N PHE A 350 -10.62 9.20 -22.84
CA PHE A 350 -9.75 8.28 -23.59
C PHE A 350 -8.26 8.37 -23.21
N SER A 351 -7.91 9.07 -22.14
CA SER A 351 -6.49 9.30 -21.76
C SER A 351 -5.77 8.06 -21.24
N ARG A 352 -6.52 7.00 -20.88
CA ARG A 352 -6.01 5.73 -20.33
C ARG A 352 -6.61 4.52 -21.05
N PRO A 353 -6.23 4.27 -22.31
CA PRO A 353 -6.73 3.13 -23.07
C PRO A 353 -6.19 1.81 -22.49
N SER A 354 -7.05 0.80 -22.37
CA SER A 354 -6.64 -0.59 -22.07
C SER A 354 -6.19 -1.36 -23.32
N ALA A 355 -6.56 -0.89 -24.50
CA ALA A 355 -6.18 -1.44 -25.80
C ALA A 355 -6.01 -0.31 -26.84
N PRO A 356 -5.24 -0.52 -27.93
CA PRO A 356 -5.12 0.48 -28.99
C PRO A 356 -6.49 0.89 -29.56
N ASN A 357 -6.71 2.13 -29.98
CA ASN A 357 -8.01 2.54 -30.54
C ASN A 357 -8.16 2.26 -32.06
N ASP A 358 -7.40 1.30 -32.58
CA ASP A 358 -7.24 1.01 -34.01
C ASP A 358 -8.36 0.14 -34.60
N SER A 359 -9.04 -0.68 -33.79
CA SER A 359 -10.13 -1.56 -34.22
C SER A 359 -11.43 -1.29 -33.44
N LYS A 360 -12.58 -1.78 -33.96
CA LYS A 360 -13.86 -1.64 -33.26
C LYS A 360 -13.86 -2.46 -31.97
N GLU A 361 -13.21 -3.61 -32.02
CA GLU A 361 -13.04 -4.57 -30.93
C GLU A 361 -12.20 -3.95 -29.81
N ASN A 362 -11.06 -3.34 -30.15
CA ASN A 362 -10.21 -2.70 -29.14
C ASN A 362 -10.86 -1.44 -28.56
N ARG A 363 -11.59 -0.66 -29.37
CA ARG A 363 -12.39 0.47 -28.87
C ARG A 363 -13.46 -0.01 -27.88
N ALA A 364 -14.06 -1.18 -28.11
CA ALA A 364 -15.02 -1.75 -27.16
C ALA A 364 -14.39 -2.06 -25.81
N LEU A 365 -13.16 -2.57 -25.79
CA LEU A 365 -12.43 -2.79 -24.54
C LEU A 365 -12.16 -1.48 -23.79
N ASN A 366 -11.95 -0.36 -24.49
CA ASN A 366 -11.69 0.94 -23.86
C ASN A 366 -12.92 1.60 -23.24
N ARG A 367 -14.12 1.28 -23.72
CA ARG A 367 -15.40 1.76 -23.15
C ARG A 367 -15.74 0.97 -21.90
N ARG A 368 -15.18 1.37 -20.76
CA ARG A 368 -15.27 0.58 -19.52
C ARG A 368 -15.32 1.44 -18.26
N VAL A 369 -15.72 0.81 -17.17
CA VAL A 369 -15.37 1.22 -15.81
C VAL A 369 -14.45 0.17 -15.22
N GLU A 370 -13.34 0.60 -14.62
CA GLU A 370 -12.45 -0.23 -13.81
C GLU A 370 -12.67 0.03 -12.33
N ILE A 371 -12.64 -1.02 -11.52
CA ILE A 371 -12.73 -0.90 -10.06
C ILE A 371 -11.33 -1.02 -9.49
N VAL A 372 -10.84 0.06 -8.87
CA VAL A 372 -9.50 0.11 -8.28
C VAL A 372 -9.63 0.10 -6.77
N ILE A 373 -9.00 -0.87 -6.12
CA ILE A 373 -8.95 -1.01 -4.66
C ILE A 373 -7.78 -0.18 -4.13
N HIS A 374 -8.01 0.59 -3.07
CA HIS A 374 -6.99 1.43 -2.42
C HIS A 374 -6.37 0.79 -1.19
#